data_AF-A0A2A9H1J2-F1
#
_entry.id   AF-A0A2A9H1J2-F1
#
_cell.length_a   1.000
_cell.length_b   1.000
_cell.length_c   1.000
_cell.angle_alpha   90.00
_cell.angle_beta   90.00
_cell.angle_gamma   90.00
#
_symmetry.space_group_name_H-M   'P 1'
#
loop_
_entity.id
_entity.type
_entity.pdbx_description
1 polymer ?
#
loop_
_entity_poly.entity_id
_entity_poly.type
_entity_poly.pdbx_seq_one_letter_code
_entity_poly.pdbx_strand_id
1 'polypeptide(L)'
;MLPLPTSLAVAAAAHHRELSELTIDELAFVTLMHGNEIPAERIGAIEGGEQPATVDELMVLAVVLDVTPSDLLAYVPEDAPLPEHPLATGVLGDVDAQELRAWLENRTALDHESRLRWAEDRVQRLEIRSSHLEDQLRAALEELSELGDLALQEADALPVTRLHDRIQDGEHALSQATTGLAYAEHRLERLQED
;
A
#
# COMPACT_ATOMS: atom_id res chain seq x y z
N MET A 1 -25.39 5.13 -11.16
CA MET A 1 -24.24 5.16 -12.07
C MET A 1 -23.09 4.52 -11.33
N LEU A 2 -22.44 3.52 -11.91
CA LEU A 2 -21.26 2.90 -11.31
C LEU A 2 -20.09 3.87 -11.41
N PRO A 3 -19.24 3.99 -10.37
CA PRO A 3 -18.06 4.84 -10.39
C PRO A 3 -17.17 4.50 -11.60
N LEU A 4 -16.71 5.54 -12.33
CA LEU A 4 -15.74 5.39 -13.42
C LEU A 4 -14.37 5.01 -12.84
N PRO A 5 -13.53 4.23 -13.54
CA PRO A 5 -12.27 3.68 -12.99
C PRO A 5 -11.32 4.71 -12.35
N THR A 6 -11.36 5.97 -12.79
CA THR A 6 -10.60 7.07 -12.18
C THR A 6 -11.01 7.41 -10.74
N SER A 7 -12.21 7.03 -10.27
CA SER A 7 -12.69 7.40 -8.93
C SER A 7 -12.20 6.48 -7.81
N LEU A 8 -11.81 5.23 -8.10
CA LEU A 8 -11.13 4.36 -7.11
C LEU A 8 -9.67 4.76 -6.92
N ALA A 9 -9.08 5.29 -8.00
CA ALA A 9 -7.72 5.81 -8.09
C ALA A 9 -7.47 7.08 -7.25
N VAL A 10 -8.46 7.58 -6.48
CA VAL A 10 -8.33 8.78 -5.63
C VAL A 10 -8.51 8.53 -4.14
N ALA A 11 -8.80 7.28 -3.73
CA ALA A 11 -8.59 6.83 -2.35
C ALA A 11 -7.10 6.94 -1.93
N ALA A 12 -6.19 6.97 -2.92
CA ALA A 12 -4.77 7.21 -2.77
C ALA A 12 -4.41 8.59 -2.20
N ALA A 13 -5.19 9.60 -2.56
CA ALA A 13 -4.94 10.97 -2.10
C ALA A 13 -5.10 11.05 -0.58
N ALA A 14 -6.09 10.35 -0.02
CA ALA A 14 -6.28 10.25 1.43
C ALA A 14 -5.06 9.61 2.12
N HIS A 15 -4.58 8.49 1.60
CA HIS A 15 -3.41 7.80 2.16
C HIS A 15 -2.15 8.69 2.14
N HIS A 16 -1.84 9.30 0.99
CA HIS A 16 -0.66 10.16 0.86
C HIS A 16 -0.80 11.47 1.66
N ARG A 17 -2.02 12.00 1.80
CA ARG A 17 -2.33 13.12 2.68
C ARG A 17 -2.07 12.76 4.14
N GLU A 18 -2.53 11.59 4.59
CA GLU A 18 -2.32 11.10 5.96
C GLU A 18 -0.85 10.84 6.26
N LEU A 19 -0.10 10.27 5.31
CA LEU A 19 1.37 10.14 5.41
C LEU A 19 2.09 11.49 5.51
N SER A 20 1.50 12.54 4.92
CA SER A 20 2.01 13.91 5.00
C SER A 20 1.51 14.66 6.24
N GLU A 21 0.76 13.99 7.13
CA GLU A 21 0.14 14.56 8.33
C GLU A 21 -0.77 15.77 8.05
N LEU A 22 -1.36 15.83 6.85
CA LEU A 22 -2.23 16.93 6.45
C LEU A 22 -3.70 16.60 6.73
N THR A 23 -4.43 17.58 7.23
CA THR A 23 -5.89 17.57 7.20
C THR A 23 -6.41 17.95 5.81
N ILE A 24 -7.69 17.69 5.54
CA ILE A 24 -8.33 18.08 4.27
C ILE A 24 -8.29 19.62 4.09
N ASP A 25 -8.51 20.38 5.17
CA ASP A 25 -8.47 21.85 5.14
C ASP A 25 -7.05 22.37 4.86
N GLU A 26 -6.03 21.73 5.44
CA GLU A 26 -4.63 22.07 5.16
C GLU A 26 -4.25 21.74 3.72
N LEU A 27 -4.67 20.58 3.19
CA LEU A 27 -4.44 20.23 1.80
C LEU A 27 -5.11 21.25 0.85
N ALA A 28 -6.37 21.63 1.13
CA ALA A 28 -7.06 22.69 0.38
C ALA A 28 -6.27 24.01 0.42
N PHE A 29 -5.77 24.40 1.58
CA PHE A 29 -4.93 25.60 1.72
C PHE A 29 -3.63 25.50 0.92
N VAL A 30 -2.95 24.36 0.93
CA VAL A 30 -1.69 24.17 0.17
C VAL A 30 -1.95 24.22 -1.34
N THR A 31 -3.02 23.60 -1.84
CA THR A 31 -3.37 23.68 -3.27
C THR A 31 -3.61 25.14 -3.70
N LEU A 32 -4.30 25.93 -2.87
CA LEU A 32 -4.49 27.37 -3.07
C LEU A 32 -3.15 28.13 -3.10
N MET A 33 -2.22 27.83 -2.18
CA MET A 33 -0.89 28.45 -2.15
C MET A 33 -0.06 28.15 -3.41
N HIS A 34 -0.32 27.02 -4.06
CA HIS A 34 0.25 26.64 -5.35
C HIS A 34 -0.49 27.25 -6.55
N GLY A 35 -1.48 28.11 -6.33
CA GLY A 35 -2.24 28.80 -7.38
C GLY A 35 -3.31 27.94 -8.07
N ASN A 36 -3.65 26.78 -7.49
CA ASN A 36 -4.63 25.86 -8.02
C ASN A 36 -5.64 25.50 -6.93
N GLU A 37 -6.73 26.27 -6.84
CA GLU A 37 -7.72 26.07 -5.79
C GLU A 37 -8.49 24.75 -5.98
N ILE A 38 -8.39 23.85 -4.99
CA ILE A 38 -9.28 22.70 -4.83
C ILE A 38 -9.97 22.84 -3.46
N PRO A 39 -11.29 23.11 -3.41
CA PRO A 39 -12.01 23.28 -2.15
C PRO A 39 -11.94 22.03 -1.26
N ALA A 40 -11.91 22.20 0.07
CA ALA A 40 -11.91 21.10 1.03
C ALA A 40 -13.07 20.10 0.83
N GLU A 41 -14.27 20.60 0.54
CA GLU A 41 -15.44 19.76 0.22
C GLU A 41 -15.21 18.91 -1.04
N ARG A 42 -14.54 19.49 -2.05
CA ARG A 42 -14.20 18.80 -3.30
C ARG A 42 -13.14 17.72 -3.05
N ILE A 43 -12.13 18.01 -2.24
CA ILE A 43 -11.12 17.02 -1.82
C ILE A 43 -11.78 15.87 -1.05
N GLY A 44 -12.66 16.17 -0.09
CA GLY A 44 -13.38 15.14 0.67
C GLY A 44 -14.27 14.25 -0.22
N ALA A 45 -15.00 14.84 -1.17
CA ALA A 45 -15.81 14.07 -2.12
C ALA A 45 -14.96 13.21 -3.07
N ILE A 46 -13.76 13.68 -3.42
CA ILE A 46 -12.78 12.94 -4.21
C ILE A 46 -12.19 11.77 -3.41
N GLU A 47 -11.70 12.02 -2.18
CA GLU A 47 -11.13 11.00 -1.29
C GLU A 47 -12.17 9.93 -0.91
N GLY A 48 -13.43 10.33 -0.71
CA GLY A 48 -14.55 9.42 -0.43
C GLY A 48 -15.08 8.66 -1.64
N GLY A 49 -14.54 8.89 -2.85
CA GLY A 49 -14.98 8.26 -4.09
C GLY A 49 -16.39 8.68 -4.54
N GLU A 50 -16.95 9.71 -3.93
CA GLU A 50 -18.28 10.25 -4.27
C GLU A 50 -18.27 10.97 -5.62
N GLN A 51 -17.14 11.59 -5.96
CA GLN A 51 -16.95 12.30 -7.22
C GLN A 51 -15.58 11.98 -7.84
N PRO A 52 -15.50 11.82 -9.18
CA PRO A 52 -14.22 11.60 -9.84
C PRO A 52 -13.37 12.88 -9.82
N ALA A 53 -12.06 12.72 -9.64
CA ALA A 53 -11.09 13.78 -9.89
C ALA A 53 -10.90 14.02 -11.40
N THR A 54 -10.75 15.29 -11.77
CA THR A 54 -10.28 15.69 -13.10
C THR A 54 -8.78 15.47 -13.22
N VAL A 55 -8.26 15.49 -14.46
CA VAL A 55 -6.81 15.38 -14.71
C VAL A 55 -6.06 16.52 -14.04
N ASP A 56 -6.59 17.75 -14.07
CA ASP A 56 -5.94 18.91 -13.46
C ASP A 56 -5.88 18.76 -11.93
N GLU A 57 -6.98 18.34 -11.30
CA GLU A 57 -7.02 18.05 -9.86
C GLU A 57 -6.05 16.93 -9.48
N LEU A 58 -5.96 15.86 -10.28
CA LEU A 58 -4.99 14.78 -10.07
C LEU A 58 -3.54 15.29 -10.13
N MET A 59 -3.21 16.12 -11.11
CA MET A 59 -1.87 16.70 -11.26
C MET A 59 -1.52 17.62 -10.08
N VAL A 60 -2.47 18.45 -9.64
CA VAL A 60 -2.29 19.36 -8.50
C VAL A 60 -2.07 18.57 -7.21
N LEU A 61 -2.91 17.56 -6.95
CA LEU A 61 -2.77 16.69 -5.78
C LEU A 61 -1.43 15.95 -5.79
N ALA A 62 -1.01 15.42 -6.94
CA ALA A 62 0.29 14.76 -7.08
C ALA A 62 1.45 15.69 -6.72
N VAL A 63 1.44 16.92 -7.23
CA VAL A 63 2.49 17.92 -6.94
C VAL A 63 2.49 18.32 -5.46
N VAL A 64 1.32 18.55 -4.87
CA VAL A 64 1.22 18.99 -3.47
C VAL A 64 1.60 17.89 -2.49
N LEU A 65 1.27 16.63 -2.80
CA LEU A 65 1.58 15.46 -1.98
C LEU A 65 2.99 14.88 -2.27
N ASP A 66 3.77 15.51 -3.15
CA ASP A 66 5.10 15.06 -3.59
C ASP A 66 5.12 13.60 -4.09
N VAL A 67 4.11 13.24 -4.89
CA VAL A 67 3.97 11.91 -5.51
C VAL A 67 3.78 12.03 -7.02
N THR A 68 3.92 10.93 -7.75
CA THR A 68 3.57 10.92 -9.17
C THR A 68 2.06 10.73 -9.33
N PRO A 69 1.44 11.26 -10.41
CA PRO A 69 0.05 10.95 -10.74
C PRO A 69 -0.20 9.44 -10.88
N SER A 70 0.81 8.69 -11.31
CA SER A 70 0.78 7.23 -11.38
C SER A 70 0.69 6.58 -10.00
N ASP A 71 1.36 7.13 -8.98
CA ASP A 71 1.25 6.62 -7.60
C ASP A 71 -0.17 6.79 -7.07
N LEU A 72 -0.80 7.93 -7.34
CA LEU A 72 -2.20 8.15 -7.00
C LEU A 72 -3.09 7.14 -7.75
N LEU A 73 -2.89 7.00 -9.06
CA LEU A 73 -3.75 6.16 -9.89
C LEU A 73 -3.62 4.65 -9.61
N ALA A 74 -2.44 4.19 -9.18
CA ALA A 74 -2.15 2.78 -9.00
C ALA A 74 -2.32 2.29 -7.56
N TYR A 75 -2.66 3.19 -6.63
CA TYR A 75 -2.86 2.81 -5.24
C TYR A 75 -4.23 2.15 -5.03
N VAL A 76 -4.21 0.99 -4.40
CA VAL A 76 -5.39 0.32 -3.87
C VAL A 76 -5.11 0.02 -2.40
N PRO A 77 -5.96 0.49 -1.45
CA PRO A 77 -5.80 0.18 -0.03
C PRO A 77 -5.72 -1.33 0.19
N GLU A 78 -4.89 -1.80 1.13
CA GLU A 78 -4.74 -3.22 1.44
C GLU A 78 -6.06 -3.87 1.91
N ASP A 79 -6.93 -3.07 2.53
CA ASP A 79 -8.26 -3.49 3.01
C ASP A 79 -9.39 -3.29 1.99
N ALA A 80 -9.08 -2.76 0.80
CA ALA A 80 -10.11 -2.53 -0.21
C ALA A 80 -10.59 -3.88 -0.77
N PRO A 81 -11.92 -4.10 -0.89
CA PRO A 81 -12.41 -5.27 -1.59
C PRO A 81 -11.84 -5.29 -3.00
N LEU A 82 -11.42 -6.48 -3.46
CA LEU A 82 -10.92 -6.69 -4.82
C LEU A 82 -11.86 -5.98 -5.80
N PRO A 83 -11.34 -5.09 -6.65
CA PRO A 83 -12.21 -4.31 -7.50
C PRO A 83 -12.95 -5.27 -8.44
N GLU A 84 -14.29 -5.24 -8.40
CA GLU A 84 -15.16 -5.98 -9.33
C GLU A 84 -15.03 -5.47 -10.78
N HIS A 85 -14.20 -4.45 -11.00
CA HIS A 85 -14.05 -3.71 -12.24
C HIS A 85 -12.57 -3.47 -12.56
N PRO A 86 -12.23 -3.27 -13.85
CA PRO A 86 -10.86 -2.94 -14.25
C PRO A 86 -10.36 -1.69 -13.54
N LEU A 87 -9.13 -1.73 -13.03
CA LEU A 87 -8.48 -0.63 -12.32
C LEU A 87 -8.37 0.65 -13.15
N ALA A 88 -8.17 0.50 -14.47
CA ALA A 88 -8.11 1.61 -15.40
C ALA A 88 -8.70 1.22 -16.76
N THR A 89 -9.11 2.24 -17.52
CA THR A 89 -9.54 2.04 -18.91
C THR A 89 -8.38 1.50 -19.75
N GLY A 90 -8.59 0.38 -20.45
CA GLY A 90 -7.57 -0.25 -21.29
C GLY A 90 -6.64 -1.23 -20.56
N VAL A 91 -6.77 -1.37 -19.25
CA VAL A 91 -6.11 -2.41 -18.45
C VAL A 91 -6.98 -3.67 -18.46
N LEU A 92 -6.35 -4.84 -18.58
CA LEU A 92 -7.07 -6.12 -18.54
C LEU A 92 -7.76 -6.27 -17.17
N GLY A 93 -8.99 -6.80 -17.17
CA GLY A 93 -9.83 -6.84 -15.96
C GLY A 93 -9.27 -7.73 -14.84
N ASP A 94 -8.27 -8.55 -15.13
CA ASP A 94 -7.59 -9.41 -14.17
C ASP A 94 -6.30 -8.77 -13.60
N VAL A 95 -5.81 -7.66 -14.15
CA VAL A 95 -4.61 -6.96 -13.64
C VAL A 95 -4.93 -6.32 -12.30
N ASP A 96 -4.13 -6.64 -11.29
CA ASP A 96 -4.24 -6.04 -9.95
C ASP A 96 -3.38 -4.75 -9.82
N ALA A 97 -3.52 -4.07 -8.68
CA ALA A 97 -2.90 -2.77 -8.46
C ALA A 97 -1.37 -2.82 -8.45
N GLN A 98 -0.83 -3.92 -7.92
CA GLN A 98 0.60 -4.12 -7.78
C GLN A 98 1.23 -4.48 -9.13
N GLU A 99 0.51 -5.23 -9.95
CA GLU A 99 0.88 -5.54 -11.33
C GLU A 99 0.78 -4.30 -12.22
N LEU A 100 -0.28 -3.50 -12.07
CA LEU A 100 -0.43 -2.19 -12.72
C LEU A 100 0.73 -1.27 -12.38
N ARG A 101 1.09 -1.17 -11.10
CA ARG A 101 2.24 -0.40 -10.63
C ARG A 101 3.54 -0.92 -11.21
N ALA A 102 3.76 -2.24 -11.21
CA ALA A 102 4.95 -2.83 -11.79
C ALA A 102 5.05 -2.56 -13.30
N TRP A 103 3.93 -2.52 -14.02
CA TRP A 103 3.90 -2.15 -15.43
C TRP A 103 4.24 -0.66 -15.63
N LEU A 104 3.65 0.23 -14.83
CA LEU A 104 3.95 1.67 -14.85
C LEU A 104 5.43 1.98 -14.55
N GLU A 105 6.04 1.19 -13.66
CA GLU A 105 7.46 1.28 -13.31
C GLU A 105 8.38 0.52 -14.28
N ASN A 106 7.84 -0.02 -15.38
CA ASN A 106 8.57 -0.78 -16.39
C ASN A 106 9.31 -2.01 -15.81
N ARG A 107 8.76 -2.60 -14.74
CA ARG A 107 9.24 -3.85 -14.13
C ARG A 107 8.58 -5.10 -14.71
N THR A 108 7.43 -4.93 -15.38
CA THR A 108 6.74 -5.99 -16.12
C THR A 108 6.05 -5.43 -17.36
N ALA A 109 5.60 -6.31 -18.26
CA ALA A 109 4.72 -5.99 -19.38
C ALA A 109 3.34 -6.64 -19.17
N LEU A 110 2.33 -6.22 -19.94
CA LEU A 110 0.95 -6.72 -19.80
C LEU A 110 0.69 -8.02 -20.59
N ASP A 111 1.69 -8.57 -21.28
CA ASP A 111 1.58 -9.90 -21.88
C ASP A 111 1.68 -11.01 -20.81
N HIS A 112 1.00 -12.12 -21.04
CA HIS A 112 0.89 -13.20 -20.07
C HIS A 112 2.24 -13.75 -19.59
N GLU A 113 3.24 -13.90 -20.48
CA GLU A 113 4.55 -14.46 -20.11
C GLU A 113 5.31 -13.54 -19.14
N SER A 114 5.32 -12.23 -19.42
CA SER A 114 5.96 -11.24 -18.55
C SER A 114 5.28 -11.15 -17.19
N ARG A 115 3.94 -11.21 -17.17
CA ARG A 115 3.11 -11.19 -15.96
C ARG A 115 3.37 -12.42 -15.08
N LEU A 116 3.41 -13.60 -15.68
CA LEU A 116 3.70 -14.85 -14.99
C LEU A 116 5.08 -14.81 -14.33
N ARG A 117 6.12 -14.42 -15.09
CA ARG A 117 7.49 -14.28 -14.56
C ARG A 117 7.58 -13.27 -13.41
N TRP A 118 6.91 -12.12 -13.55
CA TRP A 118 6.87 -11.12 -12.50
C TRP A 118 6.17 -11.62 -11.24
N ALA A 119 5.09 -12.38 -11.38
CA ALA A 119 4.35 -12.96 -10.27
C ALA A 119 5.20 -14.01 -9.54
N GLU A 120 5.90 -14.89 -10.27
CA GLU A 120 6.86 -15.86 -9.71
C GLU A 120 7.97 -15.15 -8.92
N ASP A 121 8.62 -14.15 -9.51
CA ASP A 121 9.65 -13.35 -8.85
C ASP A 121 9.12 -12.64 -7.60
N ARG A 122 7.85 -12.20 -7.63
CA ARG A 122 7.22 -11.52 -6.49
C ARG A 122 6.95 -12.49 -5.34
N VAL A 123 6.40 -13.68 -5.62
CA VAL A 123 6.20 -14.74 -4.62
C VAL A 123 7.53 -15.07 -3.98
N GLN A 124 8.57 -15.34 -4.77
CA GLN A 124 9.90 -15.66 -4.25
C GLN A 124 10.48 -14.56 -3.33
N ARG A 125 10.33 -13.28 -3.71
CA ARG A 125 10.77 -12.16 -2.86
C ARG A 125 10.01 -12.09 -1.53
N LEU A 126 8.69 -12.35 -1.56
CA LEU A 126 7.86 -12.34 -0.37
C LEU A 126 8.14 -13.53 0.54
N GLU A 127 8.41 -14.72 -0.01
CA GLU A 127 8.87 -15.88 0.76
C GLU A 127 10.16 -15.58 1.53
N ILE A 128 11.17 -15.04 0.82
CA ILE A 128 12.46 -14.66 1.44
C ILE A 128 12.23 -13.64 2.55
N ARG A 129 11.39 -12.62 2.30
CA ARG A 129 11.08 -11.59 3.30
C ARG A 129 10.34 -12.18 4.50
N SER A 130 9.34 -13.03 4.28
CA SER A 130 8.57 -13.66 5.35
C SER A 130 9.46 -14.54 6.23
N SER A 131 10.30 -15.37 5.62
CA SER A 131 11.28 -16.19 6.33
C SER A 131 12.25 -15.34 7.15
N HIS A 132 12.73 -14.23 6.59
CA HIS A 132 13.63 -13.32 7.30
C HIS A 132 12.97 -12.67 8.53
N LEU A 133 11.73 -12.21 8.38
CA LEU A 133 10.96 -11.60 9.48
C LEU A 133 10.64 -12.62 10.57
N GLU A 134 10.32 -13.86 10.18
CA GLU A 134 10.11 -14.95 11.13
C GLU A 134 11.37 -15.24 11.96
N ASP A 135 12.53 -15.31 11.32
CA ASP A 135 13.81 -15.53 12.02
C ASP A 135 14.14 -14.36 12.97
N GLN A 136 13.89 -13.12 12.56
CA GLN A 136 14.08 -11.94 13.41
C GLN A 136 13.15 -11.94 14.63
N LEU A 137 11.87 -12.26 14.43
CA LEU A 137 10.89 -12.35 15.50
C LEU A 137 11.25 -13.49 16.47
N ARG A 138 11.63 -14.65 15.95
CA ARG A 138 12.09 -15.79 16.75
C ARG A 138 13.29 -15.41 17.62
N ALA A 139 14.31 -14.77 17.05
CA ALA A 139 15.47 -14.31 17.80
C ALA A 139 15.11 -13.29 18.89
N ALA A 140 14.16 -12.39 18.63
CA ALA A 140 13.71 -11.42 19.65
C ALA A 140 12.93 -12.09 20.79
N LEU A 141 12.10 -13.09 20.49
CA LEU A 141 11.39 -13.88 21.49
C LEU A 141 12.35 -14.74 22.33
N GLU A 142 13.39 -15.30 21.70
CA GLU A 142 14.46 -16.02 22.39
C GLU A 142 15.22 -15.10 23.35
N GLU A 143 15.60 -13.89 22.91
CA GLU A 143 16.23 -12.88 23.77
C GLU A 143 15.36 -12.53 24.98
N LEU A 144 14.04 -12.34 24.78
CA LEU A 144 13.11 -12.06 25.87
C LEU A 144 13.00 -13.24 26.86
N SER A 145 12.98 -14.46 26.33
CA SER A 145 12.96 -15.69 27.13
C SER A 145 14.23 -15.85 27.97
N GLU A 146 15.40 -15.53 27.40
CA GLU A 146 16.69 -15.58 28.11
C GLU A 146 16.79 -14.58 29.26
N LEU A 147 16.13 -13.41 29.16
CA LEU A 147 16.05 -12.45 30.25
C LEU A 147 15.19 -12.96 31.42
N GLY A 148 14.18 -13.80 31.16
CA GLY A 148 13.36 -14.45 32.17
C GLY A 148 12.80 -13.48 33.21
N ASP A 149 13.06 -13.75 34.51
CA ASP A 149 12.59 -12.92 35.62
C ASP A 149 13.15 -11.49 35.59
N LEU A 150 14.30 -11.26 34.95
CA LEU A 150 14.88 -9.93 34.83
C LEU A 150 14.00 -9.02 33.98
N ALA A 151 13.41 -9.54 32.90
CA ALA A 151 12.48 -8.77 32.07
C ALA A 151 11.23 -8.34 32.85
N LEU A 152 10.79 -9.12 33.83
CA LEU A 152 9.67 -8.78 34.70
C LEU A 152 10.06 -7.76 35.77
N GLN A 153 11.26 -7.89 36.34
CA GLN A 153 11.76 -6.97 37.38
C GLN A 153 12.12 -5.60 36.83
N GLU A 154 12.59 -5.56 35.57
CA GLU A 154 13.04 -4.36 34.87
C GLU A 154 12.14 -4.03 33.67
N ALA A 155 10.82 -4.25 33.80
CA ALA A 155 9.87 -4.01 32.70
C ALA A 155 9.94 -2.59 32.12
N ASP A 156 10.22 -1.59 32.96
CA ASP A 156 10.35 -0.18 32.58
C ASP A 156 11.76 0.20 32.10
N ALA A 157 12.72 -0.74 32.13
CA ALA A 157 14.06 -0.47 31.63
C ALA A 157 14.03 -0.37 30.11
N LEU A 158 14.62 0.70 29.57
CA LEU A 158 14.64 0.99 28.13
C LEU A 158 15.04 -0.21 27.25
N PRO A 159 16.02 -1.07 27.60
CA PRO A 159 16.33 -2.25 26.80
C PRO A 159 15.16 -3.23 26.69
N VAL A 160 14.44 -3.47 27.81
CA VAL A 160 13.28 -4.37 27.86
C VAL A 160 12.11 -3.78 27.09
N THR A 161 11.84 -2.48 27.22
CA THR A 161 10.80 -1.79 26.44
C THR A 161 11.06 -1.89 24.94
N ARG A 162 12.29 -1.58 24.49
CA ARG A 162 12.67 -1.69 23.07
C ARG A 162 12.56 -3.11 22.52
N LEU A 163 12.83 -4.11 23.35
CA LEU A 163 12.70 -5.50 22.96
C LEU A 163 11.22 -5.86 22.73
N HIS A 164 10.32 -5.42 23.60
CA HIS A 164 8.88 -5.59 23.42
C HIS A 164 8.37 -4.85 22.18
N ASP A 165 8.78 -3.60 21.97
CA ASP A 165 8.42 -2.82 20.77
C ASP A 165 8.88 -3.57 19.50
N ARG A 166 10.12 -4.07 19.48
CA ARG A 166 10.66 -4.84 18.35
C ARG A 166 9.89 -6.14 18.10
N ILE A 167 9.43 -6.83 19.15
CA ILE A 167 8.60 -8.02 19.01
C ILE A 167 7.25 -7.64 18.39
N GLN A 168 6.59 -6.61 18.91
CA GLN A 168 5.30 -6.14 18.39
C GLN A 168 5.39 -5.69 16.93
N ASP A 169 6.42 -4.92 16.58
CA ASP A 169 6.69 -4.50 15.21
C ASP A 169 6.97 -5.72 14.30
N GLY A 170 7.73 -6.69 14.82
CA GLY A 170 8.04 -7.94 14.12
C GLY A 170 6.80 -8.80 13.85
N GLU A 171 5.90 -8.94 14.83
CA GLU A 171 4.62 -9.63 14.68
C GLU A 171 3.75 -8.97 13.61
N HIS A 172 3.64 -7.64 13.65
CA HIS A 172 2.88 -6.89 12.68
C HIS A 172 3.45 -7.04 11.26
N ALA A 173 4.77 -6.87 11.11
CA ALA A 173 5.45 -6.99 9.83
C ALA A 173 5.35 -8.41 9.25
N LEU A 174 5.48 -9.45 10.08
CA LEU A 174 5.32 -10.84 9.65
C LEU A 174 3.88 -11.13 9.21
N SER A 175 2.89 -10.62 9.95
CA SER A 175 1.48 -10.75 9.58
C SER A 175 1.21 -10.13 8.19
N GLN A 176 1.70 -8.91 7.96
CA GLN A 176 1.56 -8.24 6.66
C GLN A 176 2.27 -9.02 5.53
N ALA A 177 3.49 -9.50 5.78
CA ALA A 177 4.24 -10.27 4.79
C ALA A 177 3.54 -11.58 4.43
N THR A 178 2.96 -12.28 5.42
CA THR A 178 2.23 -13.54 5.22
C THR A 178 0.96 -13.32 4.41
N THR A 179 0.16 -12.30 4.74
CA THR A 179 -1.03 -11.94 3.96
C THR A 179 -0.66 -11.55 2.53
N GLY A 180 0.39 -10.74 2.36
CA GLY A 180 0.89 -10.35 1.05
C GLY A 180 1.38 -11.53 0.21
N LEU A 181 2.05 -12.51 0.83
CA LEU A 181 2.49 -13.74 0.19
C LEU A 181 1.30 -14.59 -0.28
N ALA A 182 0.35 -14.88 0.61
CA ALA A 182 -0.84 -15.67 0.29
C ALA A 182 -1.64 -15.04 -0.87
N TYR A 183 -1.76 -13.70 -0.88
CA TYR A 183 -2.38 -12.99 -1.98
C TYR A 183 -1.59 -13.15 -3.31
N ALA A 184 -0.26 -13.03 -3.26
CA ALA A 184 0.58 -13.20 -4.45
C ALA A 184 0.56 -14.64 -5.00
N GLU A 185 0.56 -15.64 -4.13
CA GLU A 185 0.43 -17.06 -4.49
C GLU A 185 -0.90 -17.33 -5.18
N HIS A 186 -2.01 -16.89 -4.58
CA HIS A 186 -3.33 -17.03 -5.19
C HIS A 186 -3.41 -16.36 -6.58
N ARG A 187 -2.75 -15.20 -6.74
CA ARG A 187 -2.70 -14.51 -8.03
C ARG A 187 -1.88 -15.28 -9.06
N LEU A 188 -0.73 -15.84 -8.65
CA LEU A 188 0.11 -16.67 -9.50
C LEU A 188 -0.65 -17.93 -9.97
N GLU A 189 -1.35 -18.61 -9.07
CA GLU A 189 -2.18 -19.78 -9.41
C GLU A 189 -3.21 -19.43 -10.48
N ARG A 190 -3.95 -18.32 -10.31
CA ARG A 190 -4.93 -17.86 -11.29
C ARG A 190 -4.31 -17.55 -12.64
N LEU A 191 -3.15 -16.91 -12.66
CA LEU A 191 -2.42 -16.64 -13.91
C LEU A 191 -1.94 -17.91 -14.60
N GLN A 192 -1.69 -19.00 -13.88
CA GLN A 192 -1.28 -20.28 -14.47
C GLN A 192 -2.44 -21.10 -15.04
N GLU A 193 -3.67 -20.82 -14.59
CA GLU A 193 -4.90 -21.51 -15.04
C GLU A 193 -5.52 -20.90 -16.32
N ASP A 194 -5.18 -19.64 -16.64
CA ASP A 194 -5.64 -18.88 -17.81
C ASP A 194 -4.79 -19.14 -19.08
#